data_AF-A0A653G2N7-F1
#
_entry.id   AF-A0A653G2N7-F1
#
_cell.length_a   1.000
_cell.length_b   1.000
_cell.length_c   1.000
_cell.angle_alpha   90.00
_cell.angle_beta   90.00
_cell.angle_gamma   90.00
#
_symmetry.space_group_name_H-M   'P 1'
#
loop_
_entity.id
_entity.type
_entity.pdbx_description
1 polymer ?
#
loop_
_entity_poly.entity_id
_entity_poly.type
_entity_poly.pdbx_seq_one_letter_code
_entity_poly.pdbx_strand_id
1 'polypeptide(L)'
;MALIKKVFDYFIWVMFFGLLLLGGIIYVSNRTYPGNKLYPLKLKFEDFVLATSKVLNKQVDFSIDLVSRRSNEIEKILSPKNSVETLSRLDTQVESTAISISQISDPFEKKKAAEKYIVKLNEVSSVLSEKQKEFVITPTASNATVSQPVVQQSAQNIIPTVTPTPITEITTVSEQIDDTQETIEQTIEEMNEIVNQPSIQYEALPQPTVQEPTTPPSTNVPESNSDNSNHNNNENENRNNNNNNRNNNNDEND
;
A
#
# COMPACT_ATOMS: atom_id res chain seq x y z
N MET A 1 2.22 -31.15 -39.74
CA MET A 1 2.92 -31.07 -38.45
C MET A 1 3.94 -29.92 -38.34
N ALA A 2 4.77 -29.65 -39.36
CA ALA A 2 5.81 -28.62 -39.26
C ALA A 2 5.30 -27.18 -39.02
N LEU A 3 4.13 -26.81 -39.57
CA LEU A 3 3.56 -25.46 -39.40
C LEU A 3 3.05 -25.21 -37.97
N ILE A 4 2.42 -26.21 -37.35
CA ILE A 4 1.94 -26.14 -35.95
C ILE A 4 3.12 -25.94 -34.99
N LYS A 5 4.25 -26.63 -35.21
CA LYS A 5 5.47 -26.45 -34.41
C LYS A 5 6.00 -25.02 -34.49
N LYS A 6 6.00 -24.40 -35.68
CA LYS A 6 6.44 -23.01 -35.87
C LYS A 6 5.51 -22.02 -35.15
N VAL A 7 4.19 -22.17 -35.28
CA VAL A 7 3.23 -21.28 -34.61
C VAL A 7 3.37 -21.36 -33.09
N PHE A 8 3.54 -22.58 -32.56
CA PHE A 8 3.75 -22.78 -31.13
C PHE A 8 5.08 -22.18 -30.64
N ASP A 9 6.16 -22.31 -31.42
CA ASP A 9 7.45 -21.68 -31.11
C ASP A 9 7.36 -20.15 -31.06
N TYR A 10 6.69 -19.53 -32.05
CA TYR A 10 6.41 -18.10 -32.02
C TYR A 10 5.55 -17.69 -30.81
N PHE A 11 4.53 -18.48 -30.47
CA PHE A 11 3.70 -18.21 -29.30
C PHE A 11 4.53 -18.24 -28.01
N ILE A 12 5.41 -19.23 -27.84
CA ILE A 12 6.32 -19.31 -26.67
C ILE A 12 7.21 -18.07 -26.61
N TRP A 13 7.83 -17.67 -27.71
CA TRP A 13 8.70 -16.49 -27.72
C TRP A 13 7.94 -15.21 -27.38
N VAL A 14 6.75 -15.00 -27.96
CA VAL A 14 5.90 -13.85 -27.63
C VAL A 14 5.51 -13.86 -26.15
N MET A 15 5.15 -15.03 -25.61
CA MET A 15 4.76 -15.17 -24.22
C MET A 15 5.95 -14.94 -23.26
N PHE A 16 7.14 -15.43 -23.61
CA PHE A 16 8.38 -15.19 -22.89
C PHE A 16 8.77 -13.71 -22.87
N PHE A 17 8.76 -13.03 -24.02
CA PHE A 17 9.02 -11.60 -24.08
C PHE A 17 7.95 -10.79 -23.35
N GLY A 18 6.69 -11.21 -23.42
CA GLY A 18 5.59 -10.62 -22.65
C GLY A 18 5.84 -10.70 -21.14
N LEU A 19 6.23 -11.87 -20.63
CA LEU A 19 6.61 -12.07 -19.23
C LEU A 19 7.83 -11.25 -18.82
N LEU A 20 8.85 -11.20 -19.68
CA LEU A 20 10.09 -10.45 -19.41
C LEU A 20 9.81 -8.95 -19.33
N LEU A 21 8.97 -8.43 -20.24
CA LEU A 21 8.50 -7.04 -20.18
C LEU A 21 7.71 -6.77 -18.90
N LEU A 22 6.80 -7.67 -18.52
CA LEU A 22 6.02 -7.55 -17.27
C LEU A 22 6.94 -7.52 -16.04
N GLY A 23 7.91 -8.44 -15.98
CA GLY A 23 8.89 -8.51 -14.90
C GLY A 23 9.75 -7.25 -14.82
N GLY A 24 10.17 -6.71 -15.98
CA GLY A 24 10.91 -5.45 -16.07
C GLY A 24 10.10 -4.26 -15.54
N ILE A 25 8.82 -4.17 -15.91
CA ILE A 25 7.92 -3.10 -15.42
C ILE A 25 7.78 -3.18 -13.89
N ILE A 26 7.54 -4.37 -13.34
CA ILE A 26 7.42 -4.57 -11.88
C ILE A 26 8.72 -4.15 -11.16
N TYR A 27 9.87 -4.56 -11.68
CA TYR A 27 11.17 -4.23 -11.09
C TYR A 27 11.42 -2.71 -11.08
N VAL A 28 11.14 -2.04 -12.19
CA VAL A 28 11.34 -0.59 -12.32
C VAL A 28 10.32 0.19 -11.49
N SER A 29 9.08 -0.28 -11.42
CA SER A 29 7.99 0.33 -10.63
C SER A 29 8.33 0.44 -9.14
N ASN A 30 9.01 -0.56 -8.58
CA ASN A 30 9.44 -0.52 -7.18
C ASN A 30 10.56 0.49 -6.89
N ARG A 31 11.24 1.03 -7.91
CA ARG A 31 12.36 1.98 -7.77
C ARG A 31 12.04 3.39 -8.29
N THR A 32 10.83 3.62 -8.79
CA THR A 32 10.42 4.93 -9.30
C THR A 32 9.65 5.73 -8.25
N TYR A 33 10.09 6.98 -8.07
CA TYR A 33 9.53 7.97 -7.17
C TYR A 33 8.94 9.16 -7.95
N PRO A 34 8.05 9.95 -7.34
CA PRO A 34 7.64 11.25 -7.88
C PRO A 34 8.82 12.06 -8.44
N GLY A 35 8.63 12.65 -9.61
CA GLY A 35 9.67 13.37 -10.37
C GLY A 35 10.45 12.51 -11.40
N ASN A 36 10.38 11.18 -11.32
CA ASN A 36 11.00 10.31 -12.33
C ASN A 36 10.14 10.17 -13.59
N LYS A 37 10.76 10.11 -14.79
CA LYS A 37 10.06 9.97 -16.09
C LYS A 37 9.18 8.72 -16.19
N LEU A 38 9.52 7.66 -15.45
CA LEU A 38 8.80 6.39 -15.43
C LEU A 38 7.75 6.32 -14.31
N TYR A 39 7.63 7.35 -13.48
CA TYR A 39 6.63 7.39 -12.41
C TYR A 39 5.19 7.37 -12.94
N PRO A 40 4.82 8.12 -14.00
CA PRO A 40 3.47 8.02 -14.57
C PRO A 40 3.11 6.61 -15.07
N LEU A 41 4.11 5.83 -15.53
CA LEU A 41 3.89 4.45 -15.95
C LEU A 41 3.58 3.54 -14.76
N LYS A 42 4.25 3.75 -13.62
CA LYS A 42 3.95 3.05 -12.35
C LYS A 42 2.51 3.29 -11.92
N LEU A 43 2.05 4.55 -11.95
CA LEU A 43 0.68 4.89 -11.54
C LEU A 43 -0.35 4.18 -12.42
N LYS A 44 -0.18 4.24 -13.74
CA LYS A 44 -1.07 3.52 -14.68
C LYS A 44 -1.09 2.01 -14.45
N PHE A 45 0.06 1.44 -14.07
CA PHE A 45 0.14 0.02 -13.73
C PHE A 45 -0.59 -0.28 -12.42
N GLU A 46 -0.45 0.55 -11.40
CA GLU A 46 -1.18 0.42 -10.12
C GLU A 46 -2.70 0.53 -10.34
N ASP A 47 -3.15 1.51 -11.13
CA ASP A 47 -4.55 1.68 -11.52
C ASP A 47 -5.06 0.45 -12.29
N PHE A 48 -4.25 -0.08 -13.21
CA PHE A 48 -4.59 -1.28 -13.97
C PHE A 48 -4.72 -2.51 -13.06
N VAL A 49 -3.82 -2.68 -12.09
CA VAL A 49 -3.89 -3.78 -11.12
C VAL A 49 -5.16 -3.66 -10.25
N LEU A 50 -5.48 -2.46 -9.76
CA LEU A 50 -6.72 -2.19 -9.02
C LEU A 50 -7.96 -2.48 -9.87
N ALA A 51 -7.98 -2.05 -11.13
CA ALA A 51 -9.12 -2.27 -12.02
C ALA A 51 -9.32 -3.74 -12.42
N THR A 52 -8.25 -4.54 -12.42
CA THR A 52 -8.31 -5.96 -12.80
C THR A 52 -8.57 -6.89 -11.63
N SER A 53 -8.40 -6.45 -10.38
CA SER A 53 -8.75 -7.23 -9.20
C SER A 53 -10.27 -7.31 -9.03
N LYS A 54 -10.88 -8.37 -9.57
CA LYS A 54 -12.33 -8.63 -9.45
C LYS A 54 -12.79 -9.00 -8.02
N VAL A 55 -11.84 -9.32 -7.13
CA VAL A 55 -12.12 -9.76 -5.77
C VAL A 55 -11.91 -8.59 -4.82
N LEU A 56 -12.99 -8.09 -4.21
CA LEU A 56 -12.96 -6.91 -3.33
C LEU A 56 -11.92 -7.06 -2.21
N ASN A 57 -11.81 -8.22 -1.59
CA ASN A 57 -10.81 -8.46 -0.53
C ASN A 57 -9.36 -8.33 -1.04
N LYS A 58 -9.08 -8.82 -2.27
CA LYS A 58 -7.77 -8.66 -2.90
C LYS A 58 -7.47 -7.21 -3.24
N GLN A 59 -8.49 -6.49 -3.69
CA GLN A 59 -8.38 -5.06 -3.99
C GLN A 59 -8.05 -4.28 -2.71
N VAL A 60 -8.74 -4.56 -1.60
CA VAL A 60 -8.48 -3.95 -0.30
C VAL A 60 -7.06 -4.23 0.19
N ASP A 61 -6.62 -5.49 0.13
CA ASP A 61 -5.24 -5.84 0.48
C ASP A 61 -4.21 -5.06 -0.33
N PHE A 62 -4.45 -4.91 -1.63
CA PHE A 62 -3.58 -4.12 -2.51
C PHE A 62 -3.62 -2.63 -2.18
N SER A 63 -4.78 -2.07 -1.87
CA SER A 63 -4.93 -0.66 -1.44
C SER A 63 -4.18 -0.38 -0.13
N ILE A 64 -4.24 -1.29 0.85
CA ILE A 64 -3.46 -1.20 2.09
C ILE A 64 -1.95 -1.21 1.79
N ASP A 65 -1.51 -2.09 0.87
CA ASP A 65 -0.10 -2.14 0.44
C ASP A 65 0.31 -0.84 -0.29
N LEU A 66 -0.58 -0.21 -1.06
CA LEU A 66 -0.30 1.08 -1.71
C LEU A 66 -0.08 2.19 -0.69
N VAL A 67 -0.85 2.26 0.40
CA VAL A 67 -0.61 3.23 1.49
C VAL A 67 0.79 3.07 2.05
N SER A 68 1.19 1.83 2.33
CA SER A 68 2.54 1.51 2.81
C SER A 68 3.61 1.95 1.79
N ARG A 69 3.38 1.74 0.50
CA ARG A 69 4.32 2.19 -0.55
C ARG A 69 4.41 3.70 -0.63
N ARG A 70 3.31 4.44 -0.53
CA ARG A 70 3.31 5.91 -0.51
C ARG A 70 4.06 6.44 0.70
N SER A 71 3.88 5.84 1.88
CA SER A 71 4.68 6.16 3.06
C SER A 71 6.19 5.95 2.83
N ASN A 72 6.58 4.82 2.23
CA ASN A 72 7.98 4.58 1.85
C ASN A 72 8.52 5.55 0.77
N GLU A 73 7.66 6.07 -0.10
CA GLU A 73 8.04 7.12 -1.06
C GLU A 73 8.34 8.43 -0.32
N ILE A 74 7.48 8.80 0.63
CA ILE A 74 7.66 9.97 1.51
C ILE A 74 8.97 9.85 2.27
N GLU A 75 9.24 8.71 2.91
CA GLU A 75 10.48 8.48 3.65
C GLU A 75 11.75 8.76 2.80
N LYS A 76 11.69 8.46 1.50
CA LYS A 76 12.86 8.54 0.61
C LYS A 76 13.02 9.86 -0.11
N ILE A 77 11.93 10.53 -0.46
CA ILE A 77 11.96 11.67 -1.39
C ILE A 77 11.18 12.89 -0.92
N LEU A 78 10.64 12.88 0.31
CA LEU A 78 9.94 14.04 0.84
C LEU A 78 10.90 15.22 0.89
N SER A 79 10.54 16.24 0.11
CA SER A 79 11.28 17.48 -0.08
C SER A 79 10.26 18.56 -0.43
N PRO A 80 10.56 19.86 -0.21
CA PRO A 80 9.60 20.93 -0.48
C PRO A 80 9.05 20.95 -1.91
N LYS A 81 9.86 20.52 -2.87
CA LYS A 81 9.45 20.46 -4.28
C LYS A 81 8.37 19.41 -4.57
N ASN A 82 8.38 18.29 -3.85
CA ASN A 82 7.53 17.13 -4.13
C ASN A 82 6.53 16.83 -3.01
N SER A 83 6.55 17.58 -1.90
CA SER A 83 5.73 17.31 -0.71
C SER A 83 4.25 17.36 -1.01
N VAL A 84 3.79 18.42 -1.68
CA VAL A 84 2.38 18.64 -2.04
C VAL A 84 1.83 17.43 -2.79
N GLU A 85 2.53 17.01 -3.84
CA GLU A 85 2.07 15.89 -4.67
C GLU A 85 2.14 14.56 -3.90
N THR A 86 3.19 14.34 -3.10
CA THR A 86 3.39 13.04 -2.44
C THR A 86 2.45 12.86 -1.25
N LEU A 87 2.24 13.90 -0.44
CA LEU A 87 1.34 13.90 0.71
C LEU A 87 -0.13 13.84 0.27
N SER A 88 -0.54 14.66 -0.70
CA SER A 88 -1.92 14.61 -1.24
C SER A 88 -2.29 13.24 -1.81
N ARG A 89 -1.32 12.52 -2.40
CA ARG A 89 -1.52 11.14 -2.87
C ARG A 89 -1.64 10.15 -1.73
N LEU A 90 -0.89 10.34 -0.65
CA LEU A 90 -1.05 9.53 0.54
C LEU A 90 -2.46 9.73 1.11
N ASP A 91 -2.93 10.97 1.27
CA ASP A 91 -4.28 11.28 1.76
C ASP A 91 -5.36 10.59 0.90
N THR A 92 -5.27 10.77 -0.42
CA THR A 92 -6.21 10.13 -1.36
C THR A 92 -6.20 8.60 -1.23
N GLN A 93 -5.01 8.01 -1.06
CA GLN A 93 -4.88 6.57 -0.88
C GLN A 93 -5.43 6.13 0.48
N VAL A 94 -5.27 6.96 1.52
CA VAL A 94 -5.76 6.69 2.86
C VAL A 94 -7.29 6.62 2.87
N GLU A 95 -7.93 7.66 2.35
CA GLU A 95 -9.39 7.76 2.25
C GLU A 95 -9.98 6.66 1.35
N SER A 96 -9.42 6.47 0.15
CA SER A 96 -9.95 5.46 -0.79
C SER A 96 -9.81 4.03 -0.26
N THR A 97 -8.78 3.74 0.54
CA THR A 97 -8.62 2.45 1.21
C THR A 97 -9.66 2.27 2.31
N ALA A 98 -9.91 3.29 3.12
CA ALA A 98 -10.95 3.28 4.14
C ALA A 98 -12.34 3.02 3.53
N ILE A 99 -12.67 3.71 2.43
CA ILE A 99 -13.90 3.50 1.65
C ILE A 99 -13.97 2.06 1.12
N SER A 100 -12.86 1.52 0.60
CA SER A 100 -12.84 0.14 0.09
C SER A 100 -13.09 -0.90 1.19
N ILE A 101 -12.52 -0.68 2.38
CA ILE A 101 -12.77 -1.52 3.57
C ILE A 101 -14.23 -1.40 3.99
N SER A 102 -14.80 -0.19 4.00
CA SER A 102 -16.18 0.04 4.41
C SER A 102 -17.20 -0.65 3.48
N GLN A 103 -16.83 -0.94 2.23
CA GLN A 103 -17.63 -1.65 1.24
C GLN A 103 -17.58 -3.19 1.38
N ILE A 104 -16.68 -3.76 2.19
CA ILE A 104 -16.63 -5.22 2.42
C ILE A 104 -17.95 -5.67 3.06
N SER A 105 -18.61 -6.64 2.42
CA SER A 105 -19.92 -7.14 2.87
C SER A 105 -19.84 -8.09 4.07
N ASP A 106 -18.79 -8.92 4.14
CA ASP A 106 -18.59 -9.84 5.26
C ASP A 106 -18.03 -9.08 6.47
N PRO A 107 -18.76 -9.00 7.60
CA PRO A 107 -18.31 -8.27 8.78
C PRO A 107 -16.99 -8.81 9.37
N PHE A 108 -16.70 -10.11 9.23
CA PHE A 108 -15.46 -10.68 9.75
C PHE A 108 -14.25 -10.25 8.93
N GLU A 109 -14.31 -10.39 7.59
CA GLU A 109 -13.25 -9.91 6.69
C GLU A 109 -13.10 -8.39 6.75
N LYS A 110 -14.21 -7.65 6.91
CA LYS A 110 -14.21 -6.20 7.09
C LYS A 110 -13.43 -5.78 8.33
N LYS A 111 -13.73 -6.40 9.48
CA LYS A 111 -13.03 -6.17 10.74
C LYS A 111 -11.55 -6.49 10.62
N LYS A 112 -11.21 -7.65 10.05
CA LYS A 112 -9.81 -8.07 9.83
C LYS A 112 -9.05 -7.09 8.94
N ALA A 113 -9.67 -6.60 7.86
CA ALA A 113 -9.08 -5.61 6.98
C ALA A 113 -8.87 -4.26 7.71
N ALA A 114 -9.85 -3.82 8.51
CA ALA A 114 -9.73 -2.61 9.33
C ALA A 114 -8.59 -2.71 10.36
N GLU A 115 -8.48 -3.82 11.09
CA GLU A 115 -7.37 -4.06 12.04
C GLU A 115 -6.01 -4.00 11.34
N LYS A 116 -5.87 -4.71 10.22
CA LYS A 116 -4.64 -4.68 9.40
C LYS A 116 -4.32 -3.25 8.94
N TYR A 117 -5.34 -2.49 8.56
CA TYR A 117 -5.16 -1.15 8.06
C TYR A 117 -4.75 -0.16 9.16
N ILE A 118 -5.35 -0.25 10.36
CA ILE A 118 -4.95 0.54 11.54
C ILE A 118 -3.47 0.34 11.86
N VAL A 119 -2.97 -0.91 11.83
CA VAL A 119 -1.53 -1.18 12.05
C VAL A 119 -0.68 -0.42 11.03
N LYS A 120 -1.09 -0.42 9.74
CA LYS A 120 -0.37 0.32 8.69
C LYS A 120 -0.46 1.83 8.83
N LEU A 121 -1.60 2.37 9.24
CA LEU A 121 -1.75 3.80 9.48
C LEU A 121 -0.87 4.28 10.65
N ASN A 122 -0.71 3.49 11.70
CA ASN A 122 0.23 3.79 12.79
C ASN A 122 1.69 3.79 12.31
N GLU A 123 2.08 2.83 11.44
CA GLU A 123 3.41 2.83 10.81
C GLU A 123 3.62 4.11 9.99
N VAL A 124 2.62 4.50 9.17
CA VAL A 124 2.68 5.71 8.34
C VAL A 124 2.79 6.98 9.19
N SER A 125 1.98 7.09 10.24
CA SER A 125 2.02 8.21 11.19
C SER A 125 3.40 8.37 11.81
N SER A 126 4.03 7.26 12.24
CA SER A 126 5.40 7.27 12.77
C SER A 126 6.43 7.81 11.76
N VAL A 127 6.34 7.40 10.49
CA VAL A 127 7.23 7.89 9.42
C VAL A 127 7.04 9.38 9.19
N LEU A 128 5.80 9.86 9.19
CA LEU A 128 5.49 11.28 9.02
C LEU A 128 6.00 12.12 10.19
N SER A 129 5.83 11.66 11.43
CA SER A 129 6.35 12.36 12.61
C SER A 129 7.89 12.41 12.63
N GLU A 130 8.57 11.37 12.14
CA GLU A 130 10.02 11.40 11.97
C GLU A 130 10.43 12.44 10.93
N LYS A 131 9.76 12.44 9.77
CA LYS A 131 10.04 13.40 8.71
C LYS A 131 9.75 14.85 9.10
N GLN A 132 8.68 15.09 9.84
CA GLN A 132 8.35 16.42 10.33
C GLN A 132 9.49 17.03 11.16
N LYS A 133 10.15 16.22 12.01
CA LYS A 133 11.30 16.66 12.79
C LYS A 133 12.45 17.15 11.90
N GLU A 134 12.68 16.52 10.74
CA GLU A 134 13.72 16.97 9.79
C GLU A 134 13.46 18.40 9.27
N PHE A 135 12.19 18.79 9.10
CA PHE A 135 11.81 20.11 8.60
C PHE A 135 11.74 21.18 9.70
N VAL A 136 11.47 20.81 10.96
CA VAL A 136 11.43 21.75 12.09
C VAL A 136 12.82 22.15 12.59
N ILE A 137 13.83 21.27 12.46
CA ILE A 137 15.16 21.44 13.10
C ILE A 137 16.23 21.96 12.12
N THR A 138 15.89 22.44 10.93
CA THR A 138 16.88 23.03 10.02
C THR A 138 16.88 24.57 10.13
N PRO A 139 17.56 25.19 11.12
CA PRO A 139 17.89 26.60 11.01
C PRO A 139 18.77 26.73 9.78
N THR A 140 18.33 27.56 8.84
CA THR A 140 19.14 27.98 7.71
C THR A 140 20.43 28.55 8.29
N ALA A 141 21.52 27.77 8.27
CA ALA A 141 22.85 28.29 8.41
C ALA A 141 23.06 29.17 7.17
N SER A 142 22.62 30.42 7.30
CA SER A 142 22.93 31.50 6.39
C SER A 142 24.45 31.54 6.35
N ASN A 143 25.03 30.99 5.29
CA ASN A 143 26.41 31.24 4.94
C ASN A 143 26.50 32.75 4.71
N ALA A 144 26.79 33.48 5.79
CA ALA A 144 27.15 34.87 5.75
C ALA A 144 28.41 34.96 4.89
N THR A 145 28.21 35.30 3.62
CA THR A 145 29.27 35.64 2.69
C THR A 145 30.12 36.71 3.36
N VAL A 146 31.32 36.31 3.74
CA VAL A 146 32.40 37.19 4.20
C VAL A 146 32.61 38.23 3.10
N SER A 147 32.24 39.48 3.38
CA SER A 147 32.58 40.63 2.56
C SER A 147 34.10 40.74 2.47
N GLN A 148 34.69 40.23 1.38
CA GLN A 148 36.07 40.57 1.02
C GLN A 148 36.10 41.99 0.42
N PRO A 149 37.08 42.83 0.79
CA PRO A 149 37.27 44.14 0.15
C PRO A 149 37.72 43.94 -1.30
N VAL A 150 36.92 44.44 -2.24
CA VAL A 150 37.21 44.45 -3.67
C VAL A 150 38.37 45.38 -3.95
N VAL A 151 39.48 44.83 -4.46
CA VAL A 151 40.49 45.59 -5.20
C VAL A 151 40.06 45.63 -6.66
N GLN A 152 39.92 46.85 -7.15
CA GLN A 152 39.36 47.21 -8.45
C GLN A 152 40.29 46.78 -9.60
N GLN A 153 39.88 45.79 -10.40
CA GLN A 153 40.51 45.53 -11.69
C GLN A 153 39.48 45.07 -12.73
N SER A 154 39.42 45.82 -13.81
CA SER A 154 38.45 45.75 -14.90
C SER A 154 38.70 44.57 -15.84
N ALA A 155 37.78 43.59 -15.85
CA ALA A 155 37.40 42.77 -17.00
C ALA A 155 36.06 42.08 -16.69
N GLN A 156 35.09 42.21 -17.61
CA GLN A 156 33.75 41.62 -17.51
C GLN A 156 33.82 40.10 -17.34
N ASN A 157 33.50 39.60 -16.15
CA ASN A 157 33.19 38.20 -15.92
C ASN A 157 31.85 38.12 -15.18
N ILE A 158 30.87 37.50 -15.83
CA ILE A 158 29.47 37.46 -15.40
C ILE A 158 29.35 36.37 -14.34
N ILE A 159 29.39 36.76 -13.07
CA ILE A 159 29.17 35.81 -11.96
C ILE A 159 27.66 35.57 -11.85
N PRO A 160 27.16 34.33 -11.95
CA PRO A 160 25.75 34.05 -11.72
C PRO A 160 25.42 34.33 -10.26
N THR A 161 24.53 35.30 -10.04
CA THR A 161 23.86 35.52 -8.76
C THR A 161 23.08 34.27 -8.39
N VAL A 162 23.58 33.51 -7.40
CA VAL A 162 22.79 32.46 -6.75
C VAL A 162 21.80 33.14 -5.81
N THR A 163 20.57 33.30 -6.28
CA THR A 163 19.43 33.74 -5.45
C THR A 163 19.22 32.71 -4.34
N PRO A 164 19.23 33.08 -3.05
CA PRO A 164 18.87 32.17 -1.98
C PRO A 164 17.38 31.79 -2.12
N THR A 165 17.11 30.48 -2.20
CA THR A 165 15.75 29.92 -2.23
C THR A 165 14.99 30.32 -0.95
N PRO A 166 13.74 30.80 -1.04
CA PRO A 166 13.02 31.40 0.07
C PRO A 166 12.60 30.39 1.15
N ILE A 167 12.76 30.80 2.41
CA ILE A 167 12.41 30.10 3.67
C ILE A 167 10.91 29.72 3.74
N THR A 168 10.06 30.36 2.92
CA THR A 168 8.60 30.14 2.84
C THR A 168 8.22 28.71 2.41
N GLU A 169 9.08 28.01 1.67
CA GLU A 169 8.80 26.64 1.18
C GLU A 169 8.93 25.57 2.28
N ILE A 170 9.61 25.85 3.40
CA ILE A 170 9.85 24.84 4.45
C ILE A 170 8.67 24.77 5.42
N THR A 171 8.10 25.93 5.78
CA THR A 171 6.90 26.02 6.65
C THR A 171 5.69 25.32 6.02
N THR A 172 5.57 25.38 4.70
CA THR A 172 4.46 24.76 3.95
C THR A 172 4.54 23.23 3.92
N VAL A 173 5.72 22.62 4.05
CA VAL A 173 5.84 21.15 4.14
C VAL A 173 5.41 20.64 5.50
N SER A 174 5.82 21.32 6.58
CA SER A 174 5.44 20.91 7.94
C SER A 174 3.92 20.94 8.12
N GLU A 175 3.28 22.01 7.67
CA GLU A 175 1.81 22.17 7.72
C GLU A 175 1.11 21.04 6.94
N GLN A 176 1.59 20.69 5.74
CA GLN A 176 1.04 19.57 4.98
C GLN A 176 1.21 18.22 5.69
N ILE A 177 2.32 18.02 6.42
CA ILE A 177 2.50 16.80 7.20
C ILE A 177 1.47 16.75 8.35
N ASP A 178 1.20 17.89 9.00
CA ASP A 178 0.19 17.99 10.05
C ASP A 178 -1.21 17.66 9.52
N ASP A 179 -1.60 18.23 8.37
CA ASP A 179 -2.89 17.96 7.71
C ASP A 179 -3.04 16.46 7.35
N THR A 180 -1.98 15.84 6.81
CA THR A 180 -1.98 14.40 6.51
C THR A 180 -2.06 13.57 7.80
N GLN A 181 -1.41 13.99 8.89
CA GLN A 181 -1.51 13.30 10.18
C GLN A 181 -2.94 13.36 10.73
N GLU A 182 -3.60 14.51 10.65
CA GLU A 182 -5.02 14.64 11.04
C GLU A 182 -5.91 13.69 10.23
N THR A 183 -5.70 13.62 8.92
CA THR A 183 -6.43 12.67 8.05
C THR A 183 -6.23 11.22 8.47
N ILE A 184 -4.99 10.84 8.82
CA ILE A 184 -4.68 9.50 9.31
C ILE A 184 -5.35 9.22 10.65
N GLU A 185 -5.32 10.16 11.58
CA GLU A 185 -5.94 10.04 12.91
C GLU A 185 -7.46 9.86 12.79
N GLN A 186 -8.12 10.69 11.99
CA GLN A 186 -9.55 10.55 11.70
C GLN A 186 -9.85 9.17 11.09
N THR A 187 -9.04 8.72 10.14
CA THR A 187 -9.23 7.41 9.50
C THR A 187 -9.04 6.26 10.50
N ILE A 188 -8.09 6.37 11.43
CA ILE A 188 -7.91 5.38 12.51
C ILE A 188 -9.15 5.34 13.40
N GLU A 189 -9.73 6.48 13.74
CA GLU A 189 -10.97 6.56 14.52
C GLU A 189 -12.13 5.84 13.80
N GLU A 190 -12.36 6.15 12.52
CA GLU A 190 -13.38 5.50 11.69
C GLU A 190 -13.17 3.98 11.58
N MET A 191 -11.93 3.53 11.41
CA MET A 191 -11.62 2.08 11.37
C MET A 191 -11.82 1.41 12.73
N ASN A 192 -11.54 2.10 13.84
CA ASN A 192 -11.81 1.59 15.18
C ASN A 192 -13.31 1.42 15.43
N GLU A 193 -14.17 2.27 14.88
CA GLU A 193 -15.62 2.06 14.94
C GLU A 193 -16.03 0.76 14.27
N ILE A 194 -15.44 0.42 13.11
CA ILE A 194 -15.67 -0.86 12.43
C ILE A 194 -15.21 -2.04 13.28
N VAL A 195 -14.04 -1.94 13.92
CA VAL A 195 -13.45 -3.02 14.74
C VAL A 195 -14.26 -3.28 16.01
N ASN A 196 -14.81 -2.21 16.60
CA ASN A 196 -15.55 -2.24 17.86
C ASN A 196 -17.07 -2.44 17.69
N GLN A 197 -17.59 -2.38 16.46
CA GLN A 197 -18.98 -2.72 16.22
C GLN A 197 -19.25 -4.18 16.65
N PRO A 198 -20.26 -4.44 17.50
CA PRO A 198 -20.63 -5.79 17.85
C PRO A 198 -21.02 -6.51 16.57
N SER A 199 -20.27 -7.55 16.22
CA SER A 199 -20.65 -8.44 15.12
C SER A 199 -22.02 -9.00 15.48
N ILE A 200 -23.06 -8.52 14.81
CA ILE A 200 -24.39 -9.09 14.93
C ILE A 200 -24.20 -10.53 14.49
N GLN A 201 -24.13 -11.46 15.45
CA GLN A 201 -24.20 -12.87 15.14
C GLN A 201 -25.49 -12.98 14.34
N TYR A 202 -25.39 -13.38 13.07
CA TYR A 202 -26.53 -13.89 12.35
C TYR A 202 -26.95 -15.12 13.15
N GLU A 203 -27.81 -14.89 14.14
CA GLU A 203 -28.54 -15.90 14.86
C GLU A 203 -29.16 -16.74 13.76
N ALA A 204 -28.63 -17.96 13.61
CA ALA A 204 -28.93 -18.81 12.49
C ALA A 204 -30.45 -18.81 12.33
N LEU A 205 -30.95 -18.29 11.20
CA LEU A 205 -32.37 -18.37 10.90
C LEU A 205 -32.77 -19.82 11.18
N PRO A 206 -33.84 -20.07 11.97
CA PRO A 206 -34.26 -21.42 12.28
C PRO A 206 -34.32 -22.17 10.97
N GLN A 207 -33.49 -23.21 10.84
CA GLN A 207 -33.44 -24.02 9.63
C GLN A 207 -34.89 -24.34 9.28
N PRO A 208 -35.34 -24.12 8.03
CA PRO A 208 -36.67 -24.53 7.65
C PRO A 208 -36.78 -26.00 8.02
N THR A 209 -37.66 -26.30 8.98
CA THR A 209 -37.95 -27.67 9.39
C THR A 209 -38.26 -28.40 8.10
N VAL A 210 -37.32 -29.27 7.68
CA VAL A 210 -37.53 -30.15 6.54
C VAL A 210 -38.76 -30.95 6.91
N GLN A 211 -39.91 -30.59 6.33
CA GLN A 211 -41.08 -31.43 6.42
C GLN A 211 -40.68 -32.73 5.76
N GLU A 212 -40.56 -33.76 6.61
CA GLU A 212 -40.31 -35.13 6.25
C GLU A 212 -41.23 -35.49 5.07
N PRO A 213 -40.69 -35.84 3.90
CA PRO A 213 -41.51 -36.30 2.79
C PRO A 213 -42.22 -37.57 3.26
N THR A 214 -43.54 -37.52 3.37
CA THR A 214 -44.34 -38.72 3.57
C THR A 214 -44.07 -39.68 2.41
N THR A 215 -43.36 -40.76 2.72
CA THR A 215 -43.03 -41.86 1.81
C THR A 215 -44.28 -42.37 1.10
N PRO A 216 -44.35 -42.36 -0.24
CA PRO A 216 -45.24 -43.26 -0.97
C PRO A 216 -44.71 -44.71 -0.86
N PRO A 217 -45.60 -45.72 -0.98
CA PRO A 217 -45.27 -47.11 -0.72
C PRO A 217 -44.21 -47.67 -1.66
N SER A 218 -43.31 -48.44 -1.04
CA SER A 218 -42.26 -49.29 -1.58
C SER A 218 -42.61 -49.96 -2.91
N THR A 219 -41.75 -49.77 -3.92
CA THR A 219 -41.59 -50.70 -5.03
C THR A 219 -40.12 -51.13 -5.10
N ASN A 220 -39.90 -52.41 -4.81
CA ASN A 220 -38.62 -53.11 -4.80
C ASN A 220 -37.87 -52.98 -6.14
N VAL A 221 -36.61 -52.53 -6.10
CA VAL A 221 -35.57 -52.79 -7.12
C VAL A 221 -34.20 -52.90 -6.41
N PRO A 222 -33.33 -53.88 -6.78
CA PRO A 222 -32.24 -54.33 -5.91
C PRO A 222 -30.94 -53.50 -6.04
N GLU A 223 -30.38 -53.23 -4.86
CA GLU A 223 -28.98 -53.46 -4.43
C GLU A 223 -27.89 -53.43 -5.52
N SER A 224 -27.14 -52.33 -5.56
CA SER A 224 -25.78 -52.29 -6.13
C SER A 224 -24.87 -51.52 -5.17
N ASN A 225 -24.11 -52.28 -4.39
CA ASN A 225 -23.01 -51.81 -3.55
C ASN A 225 -21.93 -51.11 -4.38
N SER A 226 -21.53 -49.91 -3.97
CA SER A 226 -20.18 -49.40 -4.24
C SER A 226 -19.74 -48.55 -3.07
N ASP A 227 -18.90 -49.14 -2.23
CA ASP A 227 -18.08 -48.46 -1.24
C ASP A 227 -17.36 -47.27 -1.88
N ASN A 228 -17.50 -46.08 -1.29
CA ASN A 228 -16.50 -45.04 -1.48
C ASN A 228 -16.25 -44.32 -0.16
N SER A 229 -15.20 -44.78 0.51
CA SER A 229 -14.61 -44.17 1.68
C SER A 229 -13.97 -42.84 1.25
N ASN A 230 -14.48 -41.71 1.73
CA ASN A 230 -13.76 -40.44 1.57
C ASN A 230 -13.44 -39.86 2.94
N HIS A 231 -12.25 -40.24 3.39
CA HIS A 231 -11.49 -39.65 4.47
C HIS A 231 -10.95 -38.31 3.96
N ASN A 232 -11.34 -37.17 4.53
CA ASN A 232 -10.61 -35.93 4.28
C ASN A 232 -10.26 -35.24 5.59
N ASN A 233 -8.96 -35.27 5.85
CA ASN A 233 -8.30 -34.80 7.03
C ASN A 233 -8.25 -33.28 7.07
N ASN A 234 -8.34 -32.85 8.31
CA ASN A 234 -8.18 -31.53 8.86
C ASN A 234 -6.68 -31.16 8.83
N GLU A 235 -6.27 -30.17 8.05
CA GLU A 235 -4.97 -29.51 8.23
C GLU A 235 -5.16 -28.00 8.33
N ASN A 236 -5.23 -27.57 9.59
CA ASN A 236 -5.25 -26.20 10.06
C ASN A 236 -3.78 -25.76 10.26
N GLU A 237 -3.11 -25.24 9.22
CA GLU A 237 -1.80 -24.60 9.37
C GLU A 237 -1.97 -23.15 9.82
N ASN A 238 -2.05 -22.98 11.14
CA ASN A 238 -1.88 -21.72 11.84
C ASN A 238 -0.36 -21.40 11.93
N ARG A 239 0.18 -20.69 10.93
CA ARG A 239 1.56 -20.16 10.99
C ARG A 239 1.58 -18.78 11.63
N ASN A 240 1.71 -18.82 12.94
CA ASN A 240 2.12 -17.73 13.81
C ASN A 240 3.55 -17.27 13.43
N ASN A 241 3.70 -16.10 12.83
CA ASN A 241 4.98 -15.54 12.44
C ASN A 241 5.38 -14.44 13.46
N ASN A 242 6.05 -14.88 14.52
CA ASN A 242 6.62 -14.04 15.57
C ASN A 242 8.15 -14.18 15.51
N ASN A 243 8.86 -13.12 15.09
CA ASN A 243 10.21 -12.73 15.53
C ASN A 243 10.94 -11.84 14.50
N ASN A 244 11.29 -10.60 14.88
CA ASN A 244 12.60 -10.30 15.46
C ASN A 244 12.80 -8.78 15.55
N ASN A 245 12.58 -8.24 16.76
CA ASN A 245 13.09 -6.94 17.17
C ASN A 245 14.53 -7.13 17.68
N ARG A 246 15.53 -6.79 16.86
CA ARG A 246 16.94 -6.82 17.26
C ARG A 246 17.39 -5.41 17.64
N ASN A 247 17.21 -5.13 18.93
CA ASN A 247 17.74 -3.96 19.63
C ASN A 247 19.28 -3.99 19.57
N ASN A 248 19.89 -2.91 19.07
CA ASN A 248 21.35 -2.76 19.01
C ASN A 248 21.72 -1.44 19.71
N ASN A 249 21.84 -1.51 21.04
CA ASN A 249 22.54 -0.50 21.83
C ASN A 249 24.03 -0.76 21.69
N ASN A 250 24.75 0.15 21.03
CA ASN A 250 26.17 0.31 21.24
C ASN A 250 26.38 1.63 21.98
N ASP A 251 26.73 1.49 23.25
CA ASP A 251 27.49 2.47 24.01
C ASP A 251 28.85 2.67 23.32
N GLU A 252 29.22 3.93 23.07
CA GLU A 252 30.62 4.31 22.92
C GLU A 252 30.81 5.66 23.62
N ASN A 253 31.23 5.56 24.88
CA ASN A 253 31.94 6.61 25.60
C ASN A 253 33.43 6.40 25.31
N ASP A 254 34.07 7.40 24.70
CA ASP A 254 35.44 7.85 25.00
C ASP A 254 35.66 9.24 24.38
#